data_AF-A0A2T4WRA1-F1
#
_entry.id   AF-A0A2T4WRA1-F1
#
_cell.length_a   1.000
_cell.length_b   1.000
_cell.length_c   1.000
_cell.angle_alpha   90.00
_cell.angle_beta   90.00
_cell.angle_gamma   90.00
#
_symmetry.space_group_name_H-M   'P 1'
#
loop_
_entity.id
_entity.type
_entity.pdbx_description
1 polymer ?
#
loop_
_entity_poly.entity_id
_entity_poly.type
_entity_poly.pdbx_seq_one_letter_code
_entity_poly.pdbx_strand_id
1 'polypeptide(L)'
;MASDGEDVLRKSLDKKYDVILMDIQMPKKNGIMAASEIFKNSLNPNRKTPNIALTADVLAETKHIVKNNDFSAYVTKPFKSGELYKAILEALNVKHSEAKNVRPT
;
A
#
# COMPACT_ATOMS: atom_id res chain seq x y z
N MET A 1 -5.56 -8.78 -7.99
CA MET A 1 -6.55 -7.72 -7.65
C MET A 1 -7.62 -8.32 -6.77
N ALA A 2 -8.19 -7.53 -5.86
CA ALA A 2 -9.33 -7.88 -5.02
C ALA A 2 -10.51 -6.97 -5.33
N SER A 3 -11.74 -7.45 -5.15
CA SER A 3 -12.95 -6.71 -5.57
C SER A 3 -13.63 -5.92 -4.45
N ASP A 4 -13.41 -6.30 -3.20
CA ASP A 4 -13.89 -5.62 -2.00
C ASP A 4 -13.01 -5.97 -0.78
N GLY A 5 -13.30 -5.38 0.37
CA GLY A 5 -12.50 -5.60 1.59
C GLY A 5 -12.53 -7.03 2.14
N GLU A 6 -13.58 -7.83 1.88
CA GLU A 6 -13.61 -9.24 2.30
C GLU A 6 -12.70 -10.09 1.41
N ASP A 7 -12.72 -9.84 0.10
CA ASP A 7 -11.79 -10.49 -0.84
C ASP A 7 -10.33 -10.12 -0.55
N VAL A 8 -10.06 -8.89 -0.10
CA VAL A 8 -8.75 -8.47 0.40
C VAL A 8 -8.30 -9.34 1.57
N LEU A 9 -9.15 -9.51 2.60
CA LEU A 9 -8.77 -10.27 3.79
C LEU A 9 -8.48 -11.72 3.48
N ARG A 10 -9.35 -12.37 2.71
CA ARG A 10 -9.15 -13.75 2.26
C ARG A 10 -7.84 -13.90 1.48
N LYS A 11 -7.63 -13.07 0.46
CA LYS A 11 -6.40 -13.11 -0.37
C LYS A 11 -5.13 -12.79 0.42
N SER A 12 -5.24 -11.94 1.44
CA SER A 12 -4.11 -11.60 2.32
C SER A 12 -3.74 -12.73 3.28
N LEU A 13 -4.65 -13.66 3.58
CA LEU A 13 -4.33 -14.87 4.34
C LEU A 13 -3.70 -15.94 3.45
N ASP A 14 -4.21 -16.09 2.22
CA ASP A 14 -3.78 -17.13 1.29
C ASP A 14 -2.39 -16.86 0.69
N LYS A 15 -1.99 -15.60 0.56
CA LYS A 15 -0.76 -15.20 -0.13
C LYS A 15 -0.07 -14.03 0.56
N LYS A 16 1.25 -14.15 0.73
CA LYS A 16 2.12 -13.02 1.12
C LYS A 16 2.49 -12.18 -0.11
N TYR A 17 2.45 -10.87 0.06
CA TYR A 17 2.82 -9.88 -0.94
C TYR A 17 4.02 -9.06 -0.46
N ASP A 18 4.79 -8.54 -1.41
CA ASP A 18 5.90 -7.62 -1.14
C ASP A 18 5.39 -6.20 -0.85
N VAL A 19 4.31 -5.81 -1.53
CA VAL A 19 3.61 -4.53 -1.35
C VAL A 19 2.12 -4.71 -1.61
N ILE A 20 1.29 -3.97 -0.88
CA ILE A 20 -0.16 -3.90 -1.09
C ILE A 20 -0.51 -2.48 -1.52
N LEU A 21 -1.20 -2.36 -2.66
CA LEU A 21 -1.85 -1.12 -3.09
C LEU A 21 -3.33 -1.23 -2.74
N MET A 22 -3.81 -0.35 -1.87
CA MET A 22 -5.16 -0.44 -1.31
C MET A 22 -5.99 0.77 -1.70
N ASP A 23 -7.05 0.58 -2.47
CA ASP A 23 -8.04 1.63 -2.66
C ASP A 23 -8.78 1.88 -1.34
N ILE A 24 -8.82 3.14 -0.88
CA ILE A 24 -9.60 3.50 0.30
C ILE A 24 -11.10 3.42 0.01
N GLN A 25 -11.50 3.83 -1.19
CA GLN A 25 -12.89 3.82 -1.61
C GLN A 25 -13.23 2.50 -2.30
N MET A 26 -13.54 1.49 -1.49
CA MET A 26 -14.07 0.20 -1.95
C MET A 26 -15.56 0.03 -1.60
N PRO A 27 -16.34 -0.68 -2.43
CA PRO A 27 -17.70 -1.05 -2.09
C PRO A 27 -17.74 -2.02 -0.90
N LYS A 28 -18.81 -1.96 -0.10
CA LYS A 28 -19.12 -2.79 1.08
C LYS A 28 -18.17 -2.60 2.29
N LYS A 29 -16.87 -2.84 2.12
CA LYS A 29 -15.85 -2.75 3.19
C LYS A 29 -14.71 -1.85 2.74
N ASN A 30 -14.54 -0.74 3.46
CA ASN A 30 -13.55 0.30 3.18
C ASN A 30 -12.12 -0.25 3.31
N GLY A 31 -11.21 0.15 2.41
CA GLY A 31 -9.81 -0.28 2.42
C GLY A 31 -9.06 0.05 3.71
N ILE A 32 -9.46 1.10 4.43
CA ILE A 32 -8.96 1.41 5.77
C ILE A 32 -9.24 0.27 6.74
N MET A 33 -10.47 -0.24 6.79
CA MET A 33 -10.84 -1.31 7.71
C MET A 33 -10.10 -2.60 7.35
N ALA A 34 -10.03 -2.93 6.06
CA ALA A 34 -9.30 -4.10 5.58
C ALA A 34 -7.80 -4.01 5.95
N ALA A 35 -7.16 -2.86 5.75
CA ALA A 35 -5.77 -2.63 6.15
C ALA A 35 -5.56 -2.81 7.66
N SER A 36 -6.47 -2.25 8.47
CA SER A 36 -6.40 -2.35 9.93
C SER A 36 -6.57 -3.79 10.41
N GLU A 37 -7.46 -4.57 9.79
CA GLU A 37 -7.67 -5.98 10.11
C GLU A 37 -6.47 -6.84 9.71
N ILE A 38 -5.84 -6.59 8.55
CA ILE A 38 -4.57 -7.22 8.17
C ILE A 38 -3.49 -6.91 9.20
N PHE A 39 -3.35 -5.64 9.60
CA PHE A 39 -2.33 -5.19 10.54
C PHE A 39 -2.55 -5.72 11.97
N LYS A 40 -3.79 -5.86 12.41
CA LYS A 40 -4.10 -6.36 13.76
C LYS A 40 -4.05 -7.88 13.86
N ASN A 41 -4.28 -8.59 12.77
CA ASN A 41 -4.25 -10.05 12.75
C ASN A 41 -2.81 -10.58 12.80
N SER A 42 -2.41 -11.14 13.94
CA SER A 42 -1.06 -11.71 14.16
C SER A 42 -0.76 -12.92 13.28
N LEU A 43 -1.78 -13.62 12.78
CA LEU A 43 -1.64 -14.78 11.88
C LEU A 43 -1.58 -14.37 10.41
N ASN A 44 -1.87 -13.11 10.07
CA ASN A 44 -1.85 -12.66 8.70
C ASN A 44 -0.40 -12.47 8.22
N PRO A 45 0.04 -13.16 7.14
CA PRO A 45 1.42 -13.06 6.66
C PRO A 45 1.76 -11.66 6.11
N ASN A 46 0.74 -10.84 5.81
CA ASN A 46 0.89 -9.47 5.32
C ASN A 46 0.80 -8.41 6.41
N ARG A 47 0.73 -8.78 7.70
CA ARG A 47 0.69 -7.83 8.83
C ARG A 47 1.77 -6.74 8.79
N LYS A 48 2.95 -7.06 8.25
CA LYS A 48 4.09 -6.14 8.12
C LYS A 48 4.39 -5.76 6.66
N THR A 49 3.56 -6.19 5.72
CA THR A 49 3.73 -5.84 4.31
C THR A 49 3.41 -4.35 4.15
N PRO A 50 4.27 -3.57 3.50
CA PRO A 50 3.99 -2.16 3.21
C PRO A 50 2.67 -2.01 2.47
N ASN A 51 1.78 -1.18 3.04
CA ASN A 51 0.46 -0.91 2.47
C ASN A 51 0.40 0.55 2.03
N ILE A 52 0.14 0.78 0.75
CA ILE A 52 0.05 2.10 0.13
C ILE A 52 -1.42 2.40 -0.16
N ALA A 53 -1.95 3.42 0.50
CA ALA A 53 -3.32 3.87 0.29
C ALA A 53 -3.46 4.60 -1.05
N LEU A 54 -4.51 4.27 -1.82
CA LEU A 54 -4.93 5.02 -3.00
C LEU A 54 -6.20 5.79 -2.62
N THR A 55 -6.09 7.11 -2.51
CA THR A 55 -7.15 7.99 -1.97
C THR A 55 -7.64 8.98 -3.01
N ALA A 56 -8.93 9.32 -2.99
CA ALA A 56 -9.48 10.43 -3.79
C ALA A 56 -9.57 11.76 -3.00
N ASP A 57 -9.59 11.69 -1.66
CA ASP A 57 -9.68 12.84 -0.75
C ASP A 57 -8.61 12.76 0.35
N VAL A 58 -7.58 13.58 0.19
CA VAL A 58 -6.44 13.65 1.10
C VAL A 58 -6.87 14.09 2.50
N LEU A 59 -7.78 15.05 2.66
CA LEU A 59 -7.96 15.73 3.94
C LEU A 59 -8.62 14.85 5.00
N ALA A 60 -9.67 14.12 4.62
CA ALA A 60 -10.41 13.25 5.54
C ALA A 60 -9.69 11.90 5.74
N GLU A 61 -9.24 11.28 4.65
CA GLU A 61 -8.68 9.93 4.68
C GLU A 61 -7.25 9.92 5.23
N THR A 62 -6.43 10.94 4.91
CA THR A 62 -5.03 11.00 5.40
C THR A 62 -4.96 11.16 6.92
N LYS A 63 -5.88 11.91 7.54
CA LYS A 63 -5.94 11.99 9.02
C LYS A 63 -6.12 10.62 9.66
N HIS A 64 -6.89 9.75 9.03
CA HIS A 64 -7.14 8.41 9.53
C HIS A 64 -5.95 7.47 9.25
N ILE A 65 -5.38 7.57 8.06
CA ILE A 65 -4.19 6.81 7.62
C ILE A 65 -2.99 7.08 8.54
N VAL A 66 -2.68 8.36 8.78
CA VAL A 66 -1.53 8.79 9.58
C VAL A 66 -1.68 8.40 11.06
N LYS A 67 -2.91 8.35 11.58
CA LYS A 67 -3.16 8.05 13.00
C LYS A 67 -2.95 6.58 13.36
N ASN A 68 -3.24 5.67 12.44
CA ASN A 68 -3.34 4.24 12.78
C ASN A 68 -2.08 3.43 12.47
N ASN A 69 -1.07 3.99 11.78
CA ASN A 69 0.15 3.28 11.35
C ASN A 69 -0.10 2.01 10.50
N ASP A 70 -1.33 1.81 10.02
CA ASP A 70 -1.75 0.66 9.21
C ASP A 70 -1.30 0.77 7.74
N PHE A 71 -0.73 1.93 7.35
CA PHE A 71 -0.22 2.24 6.02
C PHE A 71 1.18 2.84 6.08
N SER A 72 1.97 2.55 5.06
CA SER A 72 3.34 3.07 4.91
C SER A 72 3.39 4.36 4.08
N ALA A 73 2.45 4.53 3.15
CA ALA A 73 2.37 5.71 2.28
C ALA A 73 0.93 5.88 1.74
N TYR A 74 0.68 7.01 1.08
CA TYR A 74 -0.54 7.23 0.31
C TYR A 74 -0.24 7.91 -1.03
N VAL A 75 -1.11 7.68 -2.00
CA VAL A 75 -1.06 8.25 -3.35
C VAL A 75 -2.46 8.74 -3.73
N THR A 76 -2.55 9.96 -4.25
CA THR A 76 -3.82 10.60 -4.62
C THR A 76 -4.27 10.24 -6.02
N LYS A 77 -5.55 9.92 -6.18
CA LYS A 77 -6.20 9.73 -7.48
C LYS A 77 -6.68 11.09 -8.03
N PRO A 78 -6.51 11.37 -9.33
CA PRO A 78 -5.74 10.58 -10.30
C PRO A 78 -4.22 10.73 -10.05
N PHE A 79 -3.47 9.65 -10.20
CA PHE A 79 -2.01 9.64 -10.08
C PHE A 79 -1.34 9.31 -11.42
N LYS A 80 -0.12 9.79 -11.60
CA LYS A 80 0.75 9.35 -12.70
C LYS A 80 1.49 8.08 -12.34
N SER A 81 1.84 7.26 -13.33
CA SER A 81 2.58 6.01 -13.12
C SER A 81 3.90 6.23 -12.37
N GLY A 82 4.58 7.36 -12.61
CA GLY A 82 5.82 7.70 -11.91
C GLY A 82 5.64 7.99 -10.41
N GLU A 83 4.51 8.58 -10.01
CA GLU A 83 4.20 8.86 -8.61
C GLU A 83 3.94 7.56 -7.84
N LEU A 84 3.13 6.67 -8.43
CA LEU A 84 2.87 5.36 -7.85
C LEU A 84 4.16 4.51 -7.78
N TYR A 85 4.96 4.52 -8.84
CA TYR A 85 6.22 3.78 -8.88
C TYR A 85 7.20 4.27 -7.80
N LYS A 86 7.33 5.58 -7.63
CA LYS A 86 8.14 6.17 -6.57
C LYS A 86 7.67 5.72 -5.18
N ALA A 87 6.37 5.78 -4.91
CA ALA A 87 5.81 5.35 -3.62
C ALA A 87 6.09 3.87 -3.34
N ILE A 88 6.02 2.99 -4.35
CA ILE A 88 6.36 1.57 -4.21
C ILE A 88 7.83 1.38 -3.87
N LEU A 89 8.74 2.06 -4.57
CA LEU A 89 10.18 1.95 -4.30
C LEU A 89 10.54 2.42 -2.89
N GLU A 90 9.97 3.54 -2.46
CA GLU A 90 10.16 4.08 -1.11
C GLU A 90 9.62 3.12 -0.05
N ALA A 91 8.42 2.56 -0.25
CA ALA A 91 7.81 1.61 0.68
C ALA A 91 8.59 0.29 0.80
N LEU A 92 9.18 -0.18 -0.30
CA LEU A 92 10.04 -1.37 -0.32
C LEU A 92 11.47 -1.09 0.17
N ASN A 93 11.80 0.16 0.52
CA ASN A 93 13.14 0.62 0.91
C ASN A 93 14.21 0.19 -0.11
N VAL A 94 13.84 0.17 -1.40
CA VAL A 94 14.76 -0.16 -2.48
C VAL A 94 15.70 1.04 -2.63
N LYS A 95 16.93 0.90 -2.15
CA LYS A 95 17.99 1.87 -2.47
C LYS A 95 18.16 1.87 -3.98
N HIS A 96 17.98 3.03 -4.62
CA HIS A 96 18.48 3.21 -5.97
C HIS A 96 19.99 2.94 -5.93
N SER A 97 20.41 1.78 -6.43
CA SER A 97 21.80 1.60 -6.79
C SER A 97 22.05 2.62 -7.90
N GLU A 98 22.80 3.68 -7.59
CA GLU A 98 23.31 4.60 -8.61
C GLU A 98 23.90 3.76 -9.74
N ALA A 99 23.45 4.03 -10.96
CA ALA A 99 24.04 3.44 -12.15
C ALA A 99 25.55 3.65 -12.05
N LYS A 100 26.31 2.55 -11.89
CA LYS A 100 27.77 2.60 -12.01
C LYS A 100 28.06 3.23 -13.36
N ASN A 101 28.61 4.45 -13.35
CA ASN A 101 29.22 5.09 -14.51
C ASN A 101 30.21 4.11 -15.13
N VAL A 102 29.80 3.42 -16.19
CA VAL A 102 30.72 2.73 -17.09
C VAL A 102 31.42 3.84 -17.84
N ARG A 103 32.64 4.17 -17.41
CA ARG A 103 33.53 5.05 -18.17
C ARG A 103 33.77 4.38 -19.53
N PRO A 104 33.54 5.06 -20.67
CA PRO A 104 34.02 4.55 -21.94
C PRO A 104 35.56 4.54 -21.88
N THR A 105 36.13 3.42 -22.30
CA THR A 105 37.58 3.22 -22.49
C THR A 105 38.01 3.80 -23.82
#